data_AF-A0A565ALC6-F1
#
_entry.id   AF-A0A565ALC6-F1
#
_cell.length_a   1.000
_cell.length_b   1.000
_cell.length_c   1.000
_cell.angle_alpha   90.00
_cell.angle_beta   90.00
_cell.angle_gamma   90.00
#
_symmetry.space_group_name_H-M   'P 1'
#
loop_
_entity.id
_entity.type
_entity.pdbx_description
1 polymer ?
#
loop_
_entity_poly.entity_id
_entity_poly.type
_entity_poly.pdbx_seq_one_letter_code
_entity_poly.pdbx_strand_id
1 'polypeptide(L)'
;MRTCLSCLLCDNLLRDATTISECLHTFCRKCIYEKITKDKIECCPVPRCHPIEDAEVKAPGSISIPVYSGMEEYASEHALSSFIKEFSGVDWVTAEELRTKEKELEILRMLVQAKSEEVAGLKRLDMVIAEEELRNKETESEILQMLAQAKSEEAAELKVRLDRVTSHSVAQSEQWFSLEDHQKLALEKEQLKKDMGLMESTARMVTAYQMCLQWEKKGGLDRELAVMAKQYWQYRDYVEKQGKSDHFPSLEKYQKEWEDDEVHASPKTLGTCSFAC
;
A
#
# COMPACT_ATOMS: atom_id res chain seq x y z
N MET A 1 -34.08 -3.00 -15.37
CA MET A 1 -33.07 -3.05 -14.29
C MET A 1 -31.92 -2.13 -14.69
N ARG A 2 -31.62 -1.08 -13.92
CA ARG A 2 -30.37 -0.32 -14.09
C ARG A 2 -29.29 -1.02 -13.27
N THR A 3 -28.09 -1.12 -13.83
CA THR A 3 -26.96 -1.79 -13.16
C THR A 3 -26.44 -0.88 -12.06
N CYS A 4 -26.25 -1.42 -10.84
CA CYS A 4 -25.80 -0.69 -9.65
C CYS A 4 -24.40 -0.05 -9.75
N LEU A 5 -23.71 -0.23 -10.87
CA LEU A 5 -22.35 0.25 -11.12
C LEU A 5 -22.25 1.16 -12.36
N SER A 6 -23.38 1.57 -12.94
CA SER A 6 -23.43 2.48 -14.09
C SER A 6 -23.76 3.91 -13.68
N CYS A 7 -23.14 4.89 -14.33
CA CYS A 7 -23.43 6.30 -14.14
C CYS A 7 -24.76 6.67 -14.82
N LEU A 8 -25.66 7.30 -14.07
CA LEU A 8 -26.98 7.71 -14.58
C LEU A 8 -26.95 8.87 -15.62
N LEU A 9 -25.78 9.45 -15.88
CA LEU A 9 -25.60 10.53 -16.87
C LEU A 9 -24.95 10.06 -18.17
N CYS A 10 -24.10 9.02 -18.12
CA CYS A 10 -23.35 8.55 -19.29
C CYS A 10 -23.51 7.05 -19.57
N ASP A 11 -24.29 6.33 -18.75
CA ASP A 11 -24.59 4.88 -18.81
C ASP A 11 -23.35 3.96 -18.84
N ASN A 12 -22.15 4.49 -18.60
CA ASN A 12 -20.90 3.74 -18.49
C ASN A 12 -20.61 3.34 -17.04
N LEU A 13 -19.65 2.43 -16.83
CA LEU A 13 -19.13 2.11 -15.50
C LEU A 13 -18.64 3.38 -14.78
N LEU A 14 -19.00 3.50 -13.49
CA LEU A 14 -18.63 4.63 -12.65
C LEU A 14 -17.10 4.83 -12.58
N ARG A 15 -16.64 6.05 -12.85
CA ARG A 15 -15.24 6.49 -12.65
C ARG A 15 -15.25 7.65 -11.66
N ASP A 16 -14.48 7.52 -10.58
CA ASP A 16 -14.48 8.46 -9.44
C ASP A 16 -15.92 8.71 -8.95
N ALA A 17 -16.56 7.67 -8.44
CA ALA A 17 -17.95 7.70 -8.03
C ALA A 17 -18.20 8.82 -7.02
N THR A 18 -19.14 9.70 -7.33
CA THR A 18 -19.63 10.77 -6.46
C THR A 18 -21.10 10.52 -6.18
N THR A 19 -21.45 10.42 -4.90
CA THR A 19 -22.81 10.14 -4.43
C THR A 19 -23.40 11.39 -3.80
N ILE A 20 -24.62 11.76 -4.20
CA ILE A 20 -25.37 12.84 -3.54
C ILE A 20 -25.95 12.27 -2.24
N SER A 21 -25.55 12.83 -1.09
CA SER A 21 -25.89 12.31 0.25
C SER A 21 -27.39 12.21 0.52
N GLU A 22 -28.18 13.18 0.05
CA GLU A 22 -29.63 13.25 0.33
C GLU A 22 -30.45 12.18 -0.41
N CYS A 23 -30.04 11.80 -1.62
CA CYS A 23 -30.81 10.90 -2.48
C CYS A 23 -30.08 9.60 -2.85
N LEU A 24 -28.82 9.45 -2.42
CA LEU A 24 -27.94 8.31 -2.66
C LEU A 24 -27.78 7.93 -4.15
N HIS A 25 -28.01 8.87 -5.06
CA HIS A 25 -27.71 8.66 -6.48
C HIS A 25 -26.22 8.86 -6.75
N THR A 26 -25.62 7.90 -7.46
CA THR A 26 -24.18 7.86 -7.75
C THR A 26 -23.89 8.17 -9.21
N PHE A 27 -22.89 9.02 -9.45
CA PHE A 27 -22.46 9.45 -10.78
C PHE A 27 -20.93 9.42 -10.90
N CYS A 28 -20.39 9.47 -12.12
CA CYS A 28 -18.97 9.82 -12.28
C CYS A 28 -18.76 11.27 -11.83
N ARG A 29 -17.66 11.55 -11.10
CA ARG A 29 -17.30 12.90 -10.65
C ARG A 29 -17.38 13.91 -11.79
N LYS A 30 -16.68 13.65 -12.90
CA LYS A 30 -16.68 14.55 -14.05
C LYS A 30 -18.09 14.85 -14.59
N CYS A 31 -18.93 13.82 -14.70
CA CYS A 31 -20.28 13.97 -15.24
C CYS A 31 -21.18 14.84 -14.36
N ILE A 32 -21.18 14.62 -13.04
CA ILE A 32 -22.05 15.40 -12.14
C ILE A 32 -21.55 16.86 -12.01
N TYR A 33 -20.24 17.08 -11.96
CA TYR A 33 -19.67 18.42 -11.92
C TYR A 33 -19.94 19.21 -13.21
N GLU A 34 -19.77 18.59 -14.38
CA GLU A 34 -20.11 19.25 -15.65
C GLU A 34 -21.60 19.58 -15.73
N LYS A 35 -22.48 18.68 -15.26
CA LYS A 35 -23.92 18.91 -15.29
C LYS A 35 -24.35 20.06 -14.38
N ILE A 36 -23.87 20.08 -13.12
CA ILE A 36 -24.16 21.15 -12.16
C ILE A 36 -23.58 22.49 -12.65
N THR A 37 -22.34 22.50 -13.15
CA THR A 37 -21.67 23.74 -13.60
C THR A 37 -22.27 24.29 -14.89
N LYS A 38 -22.57 23.44 -15.86
CA LYS A 38 -23.04 23.85 -17.19
C LYS A 38 -24.52 24.21 -17.20
N ASP A 39 -25.35 23.41 -16.51
CA ASP A 39 -26.80 23.58 -16.53
C ASP A 39 -27.31 24.38 -15.31
N LYS A 40 -26.40 24.79 -14.39
CA LYS A 40 -26.71 25.52 -13.16
C LYS A 40 -27.85 24.89 -12.35
N ILE A 41 -27.87 23.56 -12.30
CA ILE A 41 -28.87 22.81 -11.56
C ILE A 41 -28.43 22.68 -10.09
N GLU A 42 -29.30 23.12 -9.19
CA GLU A 42 -29.18 22.92 -7.74
C GLU A 42 -29.96 21.69 -7.29
N CYS A 43 -30.25 20.78 -8.22
CA CYS A 43 -31.06 19.58 -7.97
C CYS A 43 -30.34 18.37 -8.55
N CYS A 44 -30.56 17.20 -7.95
CA CYS A 44 -30.06 15.95 -8.50
C CYS A 44 -30.56 15.79 -9.95
N PRO A 45 -29.71 15.42 -10.92
CA PRO A 45 -30.11 15.27 -12.34
C PRO A 45 -31.16 14.17 -12.59
N VAL A 46 -31.49 13.37 -11.57
CA VAL A 46 -32.50 12.32 -11.67
C VAL A 46 -33.91 12.93 -11.58
N PRO A 47 -34.78 12.69 -12.56
CA PRO A 47 -36.15 13.20 -12.53
C PRO A 47 -36.91 12.72 -11.29
N ARG A 48 -37.69 13.64 -10.67
CA ARG A 48 -38.46 13.41 -9.41
C ARG A 48 -37.63 13.23 -8.14
N CYS A 49 -36.38 13.67 -8.13
CA CYS A 49 -35.61 13.82 -6.91
C CYS A 49 -35.92 15.15 -6.21
N HIS A 50 -35.78 15.20 -4.89
CA HIS A 50 -35.94 16.41 -4.08
C HIS A 50 -34.91 17.49 -4.48
N PRO A 51 -35.19 18.79 -4.26
CA PRO A 51 -34.18 19.85 -4.38
C PRO A 51 -32.97 19.53 -3.52
N ILE A 52 -31.76 19.90 -3.97
CA ILE A 52 -30.59 19.79 -3.11
C ILE A 52 -30.62 20.99 -2.17
N GLU A 53 -31.33 20.85 -1.05
CA GLU A 53 -31.30 21.84 0.01
C GLU A 53 -29.91 21.73 0.67
N ASP A 54 -29.09 22.76 0.46
CA ASP A 54 -27.76 22.92 1.06
C ASP A 54 -26.68 21.90 0.64
N ALA A 55 -26.52 21.64 -0.67
CA ALA A 55 -25.18 21.32 -1.18
C ALA A 55 -24.32 22.57 -1.15
N GLU A 56 -23.93 22.96 0.06
CA GLU A 56 -22.70 23.68 0.27
C GLU A 56 -21.58 22.84 -0.35
N VAL A 57 -21.20 23.16 -1.58
CA VAL A 57 -19.84 22.93 -2.09
C VAL A 57 -18.93 23.84 -1.26
N LYS A 58 -18.78 23.52 0.03
CA LYS A 58 -17.91 24.21 0.97
C LYS A 58 -16.49 23.85 0.59
N ALA A 59 -15.77 24.81 0.01
CA ALA A 59 -14.34 24.88 0.25
C ALA A 59 -14.14 24.88 1.78
N PRO A 60 -13.16 24.12 2.32
CA PRO A 60 -13.05 23.95 3.76
C PRO A 60 -12.71 25.28 4.44
N GLY A 61 -13.63 25.78 5.28
CA GLY A 61 -13.33 26.82 6.26
C GLY A 61 -14.11 28.14 6.10
N SER A 62 -15.40 28.14 6.40
CA SER A 62 -16.08 29.22 7.14
C SER A 62 -17.58 28.93 7.24
N ILE A 63 -18.12 29.01 8.45
CA ILE A 63 -19.56 28.99 8.71
C ILE A 63 -19.90 30.39 9.22
N SER A 64 -20.65 31.15 8.43
CA SER A 64 -21.34 32.34 8.90
C SER A 64 -22.77 31.96 9.24
N ILE A 65 -23.12 32.08 10.52
CA ILE A 65 -24.49 31.97 11.03
C ILE A 65 -25.24 33.26 10.65
N PRO A 66 -26.46 33.20 10.09
CA PRO A 66 -27.25 34.38 9.85
C PRO A 66 -27.73 34.97 11.19
N VAL A 67 -27.30 36.20 11.47
CA VAL A 67 -27.85 37.02 12.55
C VAL A 67 -29.21 37.52 12.09
N TYR A 68 -30.28 36.93 12.62
CA TYR A 68 -31.64 37.42 12.44
C TYR A 68 -31.85 38.68 13.29
N SER A 69 -31.52 39.84 12.73
CA SER A 69 -31.88 41.14 13.28
C SER A 69 -33.24 41.56 12.71
N GLY A 70 -34.34 41.31 13.44
CA GLY A 70 -35.65 41.77 13.01
C GLY A 70 -36.84 41.12 13.71
N MET A 71 -36.90 41.22 15.04
CA MET A 71 -38.12 40.98 15.81
C MET A 71 -38.17 41.93 17.02
N GLU A 72 -38.11 43.23 16.75
CA GLU A 72 -38.57 44.25 17.69
C GLU A 72 -39.87 44.81 17.12
N GLU A 73 -41.00 44.39 17.70
CA GLU A 73 -42.30 45.05 17.78
C GLU A 73 -43.45 44.03 17.67
N TYR A 74 -44.38 44.13 18.63
CA TYR A 74 -45.62 43.36 18.79
C TYR A 74 -45.56 41.98 19.45
N ALA A 75 -45.27 41.96 20.75
CA ALA A 75 -45.88 41.00 21.67
C ALA A 75 -46.84 41.75 22.60
N SER A 76 -48.14 41.75 22.28
CA SER A 76 -49.15 42.10 23.27
C SER A 76 -49.13 41.06 24.39
N GLU A 77 -49.28 41.48 25.65
CA GLU A 77 -49.29 40.58 26.83
C GLU A 77 -50.34 39.44 26.70
N HIS A 78 -51.36 39.63 25.85
CA HIS A 78 -52.41 38.65 25.58
C HIS A 78 -51.98 37.51 24.66
N ALA A 79 -50.98 37.71 23.79
CA ALA A 79 -50.42 36.67 22.93
C ALA A 79 -49.48 35.74 23.70
N LEU A 80 -48.70 36.29 24.65
CA LEU A 80 -47.85 35.51 25.57
C LEU A 80 -48.66 34.56 26.45
N SER A 81 -49.83 34.98 26.96
CA SER A 81 -50.68 34.11 27.80
C SER A 81 -51.25 32.90 27.05
N SER A 82 -51.62 33.08 25.77
CA SER A 82 -52.14 32.00 24.94
C SER A 82 -51.02 31.05 24.52
N PHE A 83 -49.83 31.58 24.21
CA PHE A 83 -48.64 30.80 23.88
C PHE A 83 -48.14 29.97 25.08
N ILE A 84 -48.17 30.50 26.30
CA ILE A 84 -47.81 29.77 27.52
C ILE A 84 -48.80 28.64 27.84
N LYS A 85 -50.09 28.82 27.55
CA LYS A 85 -51.11 27.77 27.72
C LYS A 85 -51.02 26.64 26.70
N GLU A 86 -50.48 26.90 25.51
CA GLU A 86 -50.26 25.86 24.50
C GLU A 86 -49.00 25.02 24.81
N PHE A 87 -48.03 25.60 25.54
CA PHE A 87 -46.83 24.92 26.01
C PHE A 87 -46.96 24.21 27.37
N SER A 88 -48.07 24.36 28.09
CA SER A 88 -48.27 23.68 29.40
C SER A 88 -48.48 22.16 29.30
N GLY A 89 -48.48 21.60 28.09
CA GLY A 89 -48.44 20.15 27.84
C GLY A 89 -47.04 19.60 27.55
N VAL A 90 -46.00 20.45 27.59
CA VAL A 90 -44.61 19.99 27.47
C VAL A 90 -44.17 19.52 28.85
N ASP A 91 -43.90 18.21 28.97
CA ASP A 91 -43.29 17.65 30.17
C ASP A 91 -41.98 18.40 30.43
N TRP A 92 -41.99 19.22 31.47
CA TRP A 92 -40.81 19.92 31.98
C TRP A 92 -39.79 18.84 32.34
N VAL A 93 -38.68 18.81 31.58
CA VAL A 93 -37.52 17.97 31.87
C VAL A 93 -37.17 18.18 33.34
N THR A 94 -37.21 17.11 34.10
CA THR A 94 -36.94 17.17 35.53
C THR A 94 -35.49 17.60 35.75
N ALA A 95 -35.21 18.30 36.86
CA ALA A 95 -33.83 18.69 37.18
C ALA A 95 -32.88 17.48 37.29
N GLU A 96 -33.41 16.28 37.51
CA GLU A 96 -32.68 15.01 37.53
C GLU A 96 -32.28 14.52 36.13
N GLU A 97 -33.18 14.64 35.16
CA GLU A 97 -32.87 14.36 33.76
C GLU A 97 -31.80 15.32 33.22
N LEU A 98 -31.86 16.62 33.58
CA LEU A 98 -30.84 17.59 33.17
C LEU A 98 -29.45 17.23 33.72
N ARG A 99 -29.36 16.89 35.02
CA ARG A 99 -28.08 16.43 35.63
C ARG A 99 -27.55 15.16 34.99
N THR A 100 -28.43 14.27 34.55
CA THR A 100 -28.03 13.03 33.85
C THR A 100 -27.46 13.36 32.48
N LYS A 101 -28.09 14.28 31.74
CA LYS A 101 -27.59 14.77 30.45
C LYS A 101 -26.27 15.53 30.56
N GLU A 102 -26.07 16.30 31.62
CA GLU A 102 -24.77 16.95 31.88
C GLU A 102 -23.65 15.92 32.08
N LYS A 103 -23.90 14.83 32.83
CA LYS A 103 -22.93 13.74 33.00
C LYS A 103 -22.66 13.00 31.68
N GLU A 104 -23.68 12.72 30.88
CA GLU A 104 -23.53 12.12 29.54
C GLU A 104 -22.66 13.01 28.64
N LEU A 105 -22.90 14.32 28.63
CA LEU A 105 -22.11 15.29 27.86
C LEU A 105 -20.65 15.34 28.33
N GLU A 106 -20.38 15.24 29.63
CA GLU A 106 -19.02 15.22 30.15
C GLU A 106 -18.25 13.96 29.70
N ILE A 107 -18.92 12.79 29.74
CA ILE A 107 -18.35 11.53 29.21
C ILE A 107 -18.03 11.68 27.72
N LEU A 108 -18.94 12.28 26.94
CA LEU A 108 -18.72 12.52 25.51
C LEU A 108 -17.54 13.46 25.26
N ARG A 109 -17.35 14.51 26.06
CA ARG A 109 -16.19 15.41 25.97
C ARG A 109 -14.89 14.66 26.21
N MET A 110 -14.83 13.82 27.24
CA MET A 110 -13.65 12.99 27.52
C MET A 110 -13.34 12.03 26.35
N LEU A 111 -14.35 11.39 25.77
CA LEU A 111 -14.18 10.50 24.61
C LEU A 111 -13.69 11.26 23.37
N VAL A 112 -14.22 12.45 23.09
CA VAL A 112 -13.78 13.29 21.98
C VAL A 112 -12.33 13.73 22.18
N GLN A 113 -11.95 14.12 23.40
CA GLN A 113 -10.57 14.47 23.72
C GLN A 113 -9.62 13.28 23.52
N ALA A 114 -9.95 12.11 24.06
CA ALA A 114 -9.15 10.90 23.88
C ALA A 114 -8.99 10.53 22.39
N LYS A 115 -10.06 10.63 21.61
CA LYS A 115 -9.99 10.40 20.15
C LYS A 115 -9.15 11.45 19.43
N SER A 116 -9.17 12.70 19.86
CA SER A 116 -8.32 13.74 19.28
C SER A 116 -6.83 13.47 19.55
N GLU A 117 -6.49 12.93 20.71
CA GLU A 117 -5.13 12.53 21.08
C GLU A 117 -4.65 11.32 20.27
N GLU A 118 -5.53 10.32 20.06
CA GLU A 118 -5.26 9.18 19.15
C GLU A 118 -4.97 9.66 17.72
N VAL A 119 -5.80 10.55 17.18
CA VAL A 119 -5.60 11.13 15.83
C VAL A 119 -4.31 11.93 15.75
N ALA A 120 -3.95 12.68 16.80
CA ALA A 120 -2.66 13.36 16.88
C ALA A 120 -1.49 12.38 16.93
N GLY A 121 -1.65 11.23 17.60
CA GLY A 121 -0.69 10.13 17.61
C GLY A 121 -0.46 9.54 16.23
N LEU A 122 -1.52 9.26 15.48
CA LEU A 122 -1.43 8.76 14.11
C LEU A 122 -0.69 9.73 13.18
N LYS A 123 -0.99 11.04 13.26
CA LYS A 123 -0.26 12.05 12.48
C LYS A 123 1.24 12.10 12.79
N ARG A 124 1.62 11.89 14.06
CA ARG A 124 3.05 11.79 14.43
C ARG A 124 3.69 10.55 13.81
N LEU A 125 2.99 9.41 13.79
CA LEU A 125 3.48 8.18 13.18
C LEU A 125 3.66 8.34 11.66
N ASP A 126 2.70 8.97 10.97
CA ASP A 126 2.81 9.26 9.53
C ASP A 126 4.05 10.10 9.21
N MET A 127 4.37 11.09 10.05
CA MET A 127 5.57 11.91 9.89
C MET A 127 6.86 11.10 10.07
N VAL A 128 6.92 10.19 11.05
CA VAL A 128 8.06 9.30 11.26
C VAL A 128 8.25 8.34 10.08
N ILE A 129 7.16 7.78 9.55
CA ILE A 129 7.19 6.92 8.36
C ILE A 129 7.74 7.69 7.16
N ALA A 130 7.25 8.91 6.93
CA ALA A 130 7.74 9.74 5.82
C ALA A 130 9.23 10.09 5.95
N GLU A 131 9.73 10.32 7.17
CA GLU A 131 11.14 10.59 7.44
C GLU A 131 12.02 9.34 7.20
N GLU A 132 11.54 8.16 7.60
CA GLU A 132 12.23 6.89 7.35
C GLU A 132 12.26 6.54 5.86
N GLU A 133 11.17 6.79 5.12
CA GLU A 133 11.16 6.62 3.67
C GLU A 133 12.17 7.54 2.96
N LEU A 134 12.38 8.76 3.48
CA LEU A 134 13.40 9.67 2.93
C LEU A 134 14.81 9.14 3.19
N ARG A 135 15.11 8.69 4.42
CA ARG A 135 16.38 8.04 4.76
C ARG A 135 16.65 6.80 3.90
N ASN A 136 15.62 5.99 3.66
CA ASN A 136 15.74 4.81 2.81
C ASN A 136 16.06 5.18 1.35
N LYS A 137 15.46 6.24 0.81
CA LYS A 137 15.80 6.74 -0.53
C LYS A 137 17.23 7.28 -0.62
N GLU A 138 17.72 7.94 0.41
CA GLU A 138 19.10 8.41 0.48
C GLU A 138 20.10 7.24 0.48
N THR A 139 19.87 6.24 1.33
CA THR A 139 20.73 5.03 1.38
C THR A 139 20.66 4.21 0.08
N GLU A 140 19.50 4.08 -0.55
CA GLU A 140 19.37 3.46 -1.88
C GLU A 140 20.18 4.21 -2.94
N SER A 141 20.16 5.54 -2.92
CA SER A 141 20.95 6.38 -3.83
C SER A 141 22.46 6.18 -3.62
N GLU A 142 22.93 6.11 -2.36
CA GLU A 142 24.33 5.84 -2.03
C GLU A 142 24.77 4.46 -2.52
N ILE A 143 23.95 3.42 -2.30
CA ILE A 143 24.23 2.05 -2.78
C ILE A 143 24.33 2.03 -4.30
N LEU A 144 23.41 2.69 -5.02
CA LEU A 144 23.45 2.77 -6.48
C LEU A 144 24.71 3.50 -6.99
N GLN A 145 25.14 4.55 -6.30
CA GLN A 145 26.38 5.26 -6.63
C GLN A 145 27.62 4.37 -6.43
N MET A 146 27.69 3.64 -5.31
CA MET A 146 28.77 2.68 -5.06
C MET A 146 28.82 1.57 -6.12
N LEU A 147 27.67 1.03 -6.51
CA LEU A 147 27.59 0.01 -7.56
C LEU A 147 28.01 0.55 -8.93
N ALA A 148 27.64 1.79 -9.26
CA ALA A 148 28.05 2.45 -10.49
C ALA A 148 29.58 2.65 -10.53
N GLN A 149 30.18 3.06 -9.42
CA GLN A 149 31.63 3.20 -9.29
C GLN A 149 32.34 1.86 -9.43
N ALA A 150 31.90 0.81 -8.73
CA ALA A 150 32.48 -0.53 -8.82
C ALA A 150 32.44 -1.08 -10.27
N LYS A 151 31.32 -0.88 -10.98
CA LYS A 151 31.20 -1.27 -12.40
C LYS A 151 32.14 -0.48 -13.31
N SER A 152 32.36 0.80 -13.02
CA SER A 152 33.31 1.63 -13.75
C SER A 152 34.75 1.14 -13.55
N GLU A 153 35.11 0.78 -12.31
CA GLU A 153 36.43 0.23 -11.97
C GLU A 153 36.66 -1.13 -12.64
N GLU A 154 35.67 -2.03 -12.61
CA GLU A 154 35.72 -3.33 -13.29
C GLU A 154 35.87 -3.16 -14.82
N ALA A 155 35.12 -2.23 -15.43
CA ALA A 155 35.25 -1.93 -16.86
C ALA A 155 36.64 -1.40 -17.22
N ALA A 156 37.24 -0.57 -16.35
CA ALA A 156 38.60 -0.07 -16.54
C ALA A 156 39.64 -1.21 -16.43
N GLU A 157 39.50 -2.11 -15.45
CA GLU A 157 40.38 -3.28 -15.32
C GLU A 157 40.26 -4.21 -16.53
N LEU A 158 39.04 -4.51 -16.98
CA LEU A 158 38.79 -5.34 -18.16
C LEU A 158 39.41 -4.72 -19.42
N LYS A 159 39.35 -3.40 -19.57
CA LYS A 159 40.00 -2.70 -20.68
C LYS A 159 41.51 -2.88 -20.64
N VAL A 160 42.14 -2.71 -19.48
CA VAL A 160 43.60 -2.94 -19.32
C VAL A 160 43.98 -4.39 -19.64
N ARG A 161 43.18 -5.36 -19.20
CA ARG A 161 43.40 -6.78 -19.51
C ARG A 161 43.25 -7.06 -21.00
N LEU A 162 42.24 -6.46 -21.64
CA LEU A 162 42.02 -6.58 -23.09
C LEU A 162 43.21 -6.01 -23.87
N ASP A 163 43.69 -4.82 -23.52
CA ASP A 163 44.85 -4.17 -24.15
C ASP A 163 46.13 -5.02 -24.03
N ARG A 164 46.30 -5.72 -22.90
CA ARG A 164 47.42 -6.64 -22.70
C ARG A 164 47.33 -7.88 -23.58
N VAL A 165 46.13 -8.45 -23.72
CA VAL A 165 45.88 -9.64 -24.55
C VAL A 165 46.02 -9.30 -26.03
N THR A 166 45.47 -8.18 -26.49
CA THR A 166 45.63 -7.73 -27.88
C THR A 166 47.09 -7.47 -28.21
N SER A 167 47.85 -6.87 -27.30
CA SER A 167 49.30 -6.69 -27.47
C SER A 167 50.08 -8.01 -27.55
N HIS A 168 49.70 -9.04 -26.77
CA HIS A 168 50.31 -10.38 -26.84
C HIS A 168 49.89 -11.18 -28.08
N SER A 169 48.63 -11.05 -28.51
CA SER A 169 48.08 -11.74 -29.67
C SER A 169 48.79 -11.34 -30.97
N VAL A 170 49.13 -10.06 -31.12
CA VAL A 170 49.92 -9.58 -32.27
C VAL A 170 51.33 -10.19 -32.27
N ALA A 171 51.86 -10.59 -31.11
CA ALA A 171 53.19 -11.19 -30.98
C ALA A 171 53.22 -12.73 -31.12
N GLN A 172 52.06 -13.42 -31.04
CA GLN A 172 51.98 -14.90 -31.03
C GLN A 172 51.16 -15.49 -32.18
N SER A 173 50.95 -14.77 -33.28
CA SER A 173 50.01 -15.16 -34.35
C SER A 173 50.32 -16.44 -35.16
N GLU A 174 51.25 -17.30 -34.72
CA GLU A 174 51.56 -18.56 -35.40
C GLU A 174 50.98 -19.82 -34.74
N GLN A 175 50.27 -19.71 -33.62
CA GLN A 175 49.61 -20.87 -33.01
C GLN A 175 48.09 -20.65 -32.94
N TRP A 176 47.45 -20.76 -34.10
CA TRP A 176 46.00 -20.74 -34.20
C TRP A 176 45.41 -21.98 -33.53
N PHE A 177 44.46 -21.78 -32.61
CA PHE A 177 43.54 -22.84 -32.18
C PHE A 177 42.85 -23.40 -33.42
N SER A 178 42.66 -24.72 -33.46
CA SER A 178 41.94 -25.33 -34.57
C SER A 178 40.49 -24.81 -34.58
N LEU A 179 39.87 -24.78 -35.77
CA LEU A 179 38.46 -24.43 -35.90
C LEU A 179 37.56 -25.32 -35.00
N GLU A 180 37.99 -26.55 -34.73
CA GLU A 180 37.32 -27.51 -33.85
C GLU A 180 37.32 -27.05 -32.38
N ASP A 181 38.42 -26.46 -31.91
CA ASP A 181 38.51 -25.93 -30.54
C ASP A 181 37.54 -24.76 -30.33
N HIS A 182 37.41 -23.89 -31.34
CA HIS A 182 36.44 -22.78 -31.30
C HIS A 182 35.00 -23.27 -31.29
N GLN A 183 34.67 -24.32 -32.05
CA GLN A 183 33.33 -24.92 -32.03
C GLN A 183 33.01 -25.58 -30.68
N LYS A 184 33.98 -26.28 -30.08
CA LYS A 184 33.83 -26.88 -28.76
C LYS A 184 33.57 -25.82 -27.68
N LEU A 185 34.36 -24.74 -27.66
CA LEU A 185 34.16 -23.62 -26.74
C LEU A 185 32.79 -22.95 -26.91
N ALA A 186 32.30 -22.81 -28.14
CA ALA A 186 30.98 -22.24 -28.40
C ALA A 186 29.85 -23.11 -27.83
N LEU A 187 29.94 -24.44 -27.96
CA LEU A 187 28.98 -25.39 -27.38
C LEU A 187 29.03 -25.37 -25.86
N GLU A 188 30.22 -25.38 -25.26
CA GLU A 188 30.39 -25.29 -23.80
C GLU A 188 29.81 -23.98 -23.24
N LYS A 189 30.04 -22.85 -23.92
CA LYS A 189 29.47 -21.55 -23.53
C LYS A 189 27.94 -21.55 -23.58
N GLU A 190 27.34 -22.18 -24.58
CA GLU A 190 25.89 -22.25 -24.69
C GLU A 190 25.29 -23.20 -23.63
N GLN A 191 26.00 -24.28 -23.29
CA GLN A 191 25.60 -25.16 -22.19
C GLN A 191 25.66 -24.43 -20.83
N LEU A 192 26.73 -23.69 -20.57
CA LEU A 192 26.88 -22.88 -19.36
C LEU A 192 25.78 -21.83 -19.21
N LYS A 193 25.36 -21.19 -20.29
CA LYS A 193 24.22 -20.25 -20.25
C LYS A 193 22.93 -20.94 -19.83
N LYS A 194 22.65 -22.13 -20.35
CA LYS A 194 21.47 -22.92 -19.96
C LYS A 194 21.54 -23.32 -18.49
N ASP A 195 22.73 -23.70 -18.01
CA ASP A 195 22.96 -24.08 -16.62
C ASP A 195 22.78 -22.90 -15.66
N MET A 196 23.26 -21.72 -16.06
CA MET A 196 23.08 -20.48 -15.30
C MET A 196 21.60 -20.08 -15.19
N GLY A 197 20.82 -20.18 -16.28
CA GLY A 197 19.38 -19.91 -16.24
C GLY A 197 18.61 -20.92 -15.37
N LEU A 198 19.05 -22.19 -15.36
CA LEU A 198 18.50 -23.20 -14.47
C LEU A 198 18.84 -22.88 -13.01
N MET A 199 20.08 -22.48 -12.71
CA MET A 199 20.51 -22.11 -11.37
C MET A 199 19.72 -20.91 -10.82
N GLU A 200 19.51 -19.88 -11.62
CA GLU A 200 18.70 -18.72 -11.25
C GLU A 200 17.25 -19.10 -10.93
N SER A 201 16.67 -19.99 -11.74
CA SER A 201 15.31 -20.50 -11.53
C SER A 201 15.22 -21.34 -10.24
N THR A 202 16.20 -22.21 -9.98
CA THR A 202 16.30 -22.98 -8.74
C THR A 202 16.36 -22.06 -7.53
N ALA A 203 17.24 -21.05 -7.56
CA ALA A 203 17.41 -20.12 -6.45
C ALA A 203 16.11 -19.39 -6.13
N ARG A 204 15.43 -18.84 -7.14
CA ARG A 204 14.13 -18.15 -6.96
C ARG A 204 13.07 -19.07 -6.35
N MET A 205 12.96 -20.30 -6.85
CA MET A 205 11.98 -21.28 -6.36
C MET A 205 12.24 -21.69 -4.91
N VAL A 206 13.49 -21.96 -4.56
CA VAL A 206 13.90 -22.35 -3.20
C VAL A 206 13.64 -21.19 -2.23
N THR A 207 14.05 -19.96 -2.57
CA THR A 207 13.83 -18.77 -1.72
C THR A 207 12.35 -18.50 -1.51
N ALA A 208 11.54 -18.54 -2.57
CA ALA A 208 10.11 -18.28 -2.45
C ALA A 208 9.40 -19.33 -1.58
N TYR A 209 9.77 -20.61 -1.72
CA TYR A 209 9.24 -21.68 -0.88
C TYR A 209 9.64 -21.50 0.60
N GLN A 210 10.90 -21.15 0.86
CA GLN A 210 11.39 -20.87 2.23
C GLN A 210 10.66 -19.69 2.89
N MET A 211 10.39 -18.61 2.15
CA MET A 211 9.60 -17.49 2.66
C MET A 211 8.19 -17.93 3.07
N CYS A 212 7.53 -18.75 2.26
CA CYS A 212 6.20 -19.28 2.59
C CYS A 212 6.24 -20.17 3.86
N LEU A 213 7.26 -21.02 4.02
CA LEU A 213 7.42 -21.83 5.23
C LEU A 213 7.60 -20.98 6.49
N GLN A 214 8.35 -19.87 6.40
CA GLN A 214 8.50 -18.96 7.55
C GLN A 214 7.19 -18.25 7.91
N TRP A 215 6.35 -17.94 6.92
CA TRP A 215 5.03 -17.36 7.15
C TRP A 215 4.04 -18.36 7.75
N GLU A 216 4.08 -19.62 7.33
CA GLU A 216 3.29 -20.71 7.94
C GLU A 216 3.63 -20.87 9.43
N LYS A 217 4.92 -20.86 9.80
CA LYS A 217 5.36 -20.90 11.20
C LYS A 217 4.82 -19.73 12.05
N LYS A 218 4.47 -18.61 11.42
CA LYS A 218 3.86 -17.42 12.07
C LYS A 218 2.33 -17.45 12.05
N GLY A 219 1.72 -18.54 11.59
CA GLY A 219 0.27 -18.73 11.55
C GLY A 219 -0.42 -18.13 10.31
N GLY A 220 0.28 -17.99 9.18
CA GLY A 220 -0.30 -17.46 7.94
C GLY A 220 -0.10 -18.33 6.69
N LEU A 221 -1.02 -18.18 5.73
CA LEU A 221 -0.89 -18.52 4.29
C LEU A 221 -0.78 -20.02 3.91
N ASP A 222 -1.65 -20.87 4.44
CA ASP A 222 -1.74 -22.30 4.04
C ASP A 222 -1.95 -22.50 2.52
N ARG A 223 -2.73 -21.62 1.87
CA ARG A 223 -3.10 -21.79 0.46
C ARG A 223 -1.94 -21.45 -0.48
N GLU A 224 -1.23 -20.38 -0.20
CA GLU A 224 -0.09 -19.89 -0.98
C GLU A 224 1.08 -20.86 -0.85
N LEU A 225 1.31 -21.41 0.34
CA LEU A 225 2.30 -22.46 0.54
C LEU A 225 1.98 -23.70 -0.29
N ALA A 226 0.72 -24.13 -0.35
CA ALA A 226 0.32 -25.28 -1.18
C ALA A 226 0.57 -25.05 -2.68
N VAL A 227 0.34 -23.83 -3.17
CA VAL A 227 0.65 -23.45 -4.57
C VAL A 227 2.16 -23.47 -4.82
N MET A 228 2.94 -22.87 -3.94
CA MET A 228 4.40 -22.83 -4.06
C MET A 228 5.03 -24.21 -3.95
N ALA A 229 4.55 -25.07 -3.04
CA ALA A 229 4.95 -26.46 -2.92
C ALA A 229 4.76 -27.20 -4.24
N LYS A 230 3.57 -27.07 -4.84
CA LYS A 230 3.26 -27.71 -6.12
C LYS A 230 4.22 -27.24 -7.23
N GLN A 231 4.48 -25.94 -7.32
CA GLN A 231 5.42 -25.40 -8.32
C GLN A 231 6.85 -25.89 -8.08
N TYR A 232 7.30 -25.94 -6.83
CA TYR A 232 8.62 -26.47 -6.46
C TYR A 232 8.77 -27.93 -6.89
N TRP A 233 7.79 -28.78 -6.60
CA TRP A 233 7.83 -30.20 -7.00
C TRP A 233 7.81 -30.40 -8.51
N GLN A 234 7.00 -29.60 -9.24
CA GLN A 234 7.00 -29.61 -10.70
C GLN A 234 8.36 -29.21 -11.28
N TYR A 235 8.99 -28.18 -10.70
CA TYR A 235 10.32 -27.73 -11.10
C TYR A 235 11.39 -28.79 -10.81
N ARG A 236 11.30 -29.46 -9.65
CA ARG A 236 12.23 -30.50 -9.26
C ARG A 236 12.17 -31.73 -10.17
N ASP A 237 10.96 -32.18 -10.51
CA ASP A 237 10.77 -33.25 -11.50
C ASP A 237 11.39 -32.87 -12.86
N TYR A 238 11.30 -31.59 -13.25
CA TYR A 238 11.99 -31.09 -14.44
C TYR A 238 13.52 -31.16 -14.32
N VAL A 239 14.11 -30.73 -13.19
CA VAL A 239 15.58 -30.81 -12.95
C VAL A 239 16.07 -32.26 -12.94
N GLU A 240 15.33 -33.18 -12.34
CA GLU A 240 15.65 -34.61 -12.30
C GLU A 240 15.62 -35.22 -13.70
N LYS A 241 14.63 -34.88 -14.53
CA LYS A 241 14.57 -35.29 -15.95
C LYS A 241 15.74 -34.79 -16.80
N GLN A 242 16.39 -33.70 -16.40
CA GLN A 242 17.60 -33.20 -17.06
C GLN A 242 18.87 -33.92 -16.59
N GLY A 243 18.79 -34.85 -15.63
CA GLY A 243 19.96 -35.54 -15.06
C GLY A 243 20.87 -34.62 -14.26
N LYS A 244 20.34 -33.51 -13.74
CA LYS A 244 21.10 -32.46 -13.03
C LYS A 244 20.78 -32.39 -11.54
N SER A 245 20.15 -33.41 -10.97
CA SER A 245 19.81 -33.49 -9.54
C SER A 245 21.02 -33.20 -8.63
N ASP A 246 22.20 -33.65 -9.02
CA ASP A 246 23.40 -33.55 -8.19
C ASP A 246 23.97 -32.13 -8.14
N HIS A 247 23.63 -31.29 -9.12
CA HIS A 247 24.06 -29.89 -9.22
C HIS A 247 23.14 -28.94 -8.44
N PHE A 248 21.92 -29.37 -8.13
CA PHE A 248 20.90 -28.56 -7.48
C PHE A 248 20.43 -29.30 -6.22
N PRO A 249 21.01 -28.98 -5.05
CA PRO A 249 20.67 -29.64 -3.80
C PRO A 249 19.18 -29.60 -3.56
N SER A 250 18.68 -30.67 -2.97
CA SER A 250 17.29 -30.72 -2.59
C SER A 250 16.97 -29.67 -1.52
N LEU A 251 15.73 -29.20 -1.49
CA LEU A 251 15.29 -28.27 -0.46
C LEU A 251 15.40 -28.87 0.95
N GLU A 252 15.32 -30.20 1.10
CA GLU A 252 15.61 -30.87 2.38
C GLU A 252 17.09 -30.75 2.78
N LYS A 253 18.01 -30.77 1.81
CA LYS A 253 19.44 -30.54 2.06
C LYS A 253 19.70 -29.09 2.45
N TYR A 254 19.09 -28.13 1.74
CA TYR A 254 19.16 -26.71 2.11
C TYR A 254 18.53 -26.42 3.48
N GLN A 255 17.40 -27.06 3.79
CA GLN A 255 16.74 -26.90 5.07
C GLN A 255 17.60 -27.44 6.21
N LYS A 256 18.25 -28.59 6.02
CA LYS A 256 19.18 -29.13 7.02
C LYS A 256 20.39 -28.22 7.23
N GLU A 257 21.04 -27.78 6.15
CA GLU A 257 22.17 -26.85 6.22
C GLU A 257 21.78 -25.54 6.94
N TRP A 258 20.59 -25.02 6.68
CA TRP A 258 20.06 -23.84 7.34
C TRP A 258 19.74 -24.08 8.82
N GLU A 259 19.04 -25.18 9.15
CA GLU A 259 18.72 -25.52 10.54
C GLU A 259 20.00 -25.70 11.38
N ASP A 260 21.06 -26.27 10.78
CA ASP A 260 22.38 -26.37 11.40
C ASP A 260 23.03 -24.97 11.62
N ASP A 261 22.85 -24.03 10.69
CA ASP A 261 23.33 -22.64 10.82
C ASP A 261 22.53 -21.83 11.86
N GLU A 262 21.21 -22.02 11.98
CA GLU A 262 20.37 -21.35 13.00
C GLU A 262 20.72 -21.80 14.42
N VAL A 263 21.13 -23.05 14.61
CA VAL A 263 21.64 -23.56 15.90
C VAL A 263 22.96 -22.87 16.30
N HIS A 264 23.70 -22.30 15.34
CA HIS A 264 24.95 -21.59 15.57
C HIS A 264 24.78 -20.06 15.59
N ALA A 265 23.67 -19.54 15.05
CA ALA A 265 23.22 -18.18 15.25
C ALA A 265 22.60 -18.00 16.65
N SER A 266 23.40 -18.26 17.69
CA SER A 266 23.03 -17.89 19.05
C SER A 266 22.72 -16.39 19.08
N PRO A 267 21.56 -15.96 19.59
CA PRO A 267 21.19 -14.55 19.60
C PRO A 267 22.21 -13.82 20.47
N LYS A 268 23.16 -13.13 19.82
CA LYS A 268 23.97 -12.11 20.50
C LYS A 268 22.95 -11.15 21.08
N THR A 269 22.83 -11.21 22.41
CA THR A 269 21.95 -10.38 23.24
C THR A 269 21.92 -8.95 22.71
N LEU A 270 20.82 -8.58 22.05
CA LEU A 270 20.45 -7.18 21.90
C LEU A 270 20.31 -6.65 23.32
N GLY A 271 21.29 -5.84 23.73
CA GLY A 271 21.36 -5.29 25.08
C GLY A 271 20.03 -4.65 25.46
N THR A 272 19.53 -5.02 26.63
CA THR A 272 18.39 -4.40 27.27
C THR A 272 18.67 -2.91 27.45
N CYS A 273 18.07 -2.08 26.59
CA CYS A 273 18.00 -0.65 26.83
C CYS A 273 16.96 -0.43 27.94
N SER A 274 17.45 -0.27 29.17
CA SER A 274 16.65 0.12 30.32
C SER A 274 16.20 1.58 30.12
N PHE A 275 14.98 1.78 29.62
CA PHE A 275 14.31 3.07 29.74
C PHE A 275 13.60 3.10 31.10
N ALA A 276 14.21 3.83 32.04
CA ALA A 276 13.52 4.39 33.18
C ALA A 276 12.82 5.69 32.74
N CYS A 277 11.50 5.68 32.73
CA CYS A 277 10.62 6.83 32.98
C CYS A 277 9.32 6.27 33.56
#